data_AF-A0A0V8BZ15-F1
#
_entry.id   AF-A0A0V8BZ15-F1
#
_cell.length_a   1.000
_cell.length_b   1.000
_cell.length_c   1.000
_cell.angle_alpha   90.00
_cell.angle_beta   90.00
_cell.angle_gamma   90.00
#
_symmetry.space_group_name_H-M   'P 1'
#
loop_
_entity.id
_entity.type
_entity.pdbx_description
1 polymer ?
#
loop_
_entity_poly.entity_id
_entity_poly.type
_entity_poly.pdbx_seq_one_letter_code
_entity_poly.pdbx_strand_id
1 'polypeptide(L)'
;MALNLDEKDPEGNKIWVSKQIFIKEFKMSESTYHRRINNDMRKDSRFMNGYAAVTSKEIYINKTIYKEWLNAKVMENMPFIDF
;
A
#
# COMPACT_ATOMS: atom_id res chain seq x y z
N MET A 1 11.30 -14.51 8.01
CA MET A 1 11.56 -13.11 8.41
C MET A 1 10.37 -12.63 9.23
N ALA A 2 10.59 -12.14 10.45
CA ALA A 2 9.52 -11.52 11.23
C ALA A 2 9.21 -10.14 10.64
N LEU A 3 7.92 -9.80 10.52
CA LEU A 3 7.49 -8.48 10.07
C LEU A 3 7.77 -7.47 11.18
N ASN A 4 8.61 -6.45 10.94
CA ASN A 4 8.86 -5.41 11.92
C ASN A 4 7.80 -4.29 11.78
N LEU A 5 6.73 -4.40 12.56
CA LEU A 5 5.62 -3.43 12.54
C LEU A 5 5.97 -2.07 13.17
N ASP A 6 7.09 -1.97 13.88
CA ASP A 6 7.59 -0.72 14.46
C ASP A 6 8.65 -0.04 13.58
N GLU A 7 8.81 -0.51 12.34
CA GLU A 7 9.60 0.16 11.32
C GLU A 7 9.08 1.58 11.06
N LYS A 8 10.02 2.53 11.01
CA LYS A 8 9.75 3.95 10.84
C LYS A 8 10.43 4.48 9.58
N ASP A 9 9.78 5.43 8.92
CA ASP A 9 10.40 6.20 7.85
C ASP A 9 11.51 7.13 8.41
N PRO A 10 12.36 7.73 7.56
CA PRO A 10 13.39 8.67 8.00
C PRO A 10 12.86 9.83 8.84
N GLU A 11 11.58 10.17 8.69
CA GLU A 11 10.86 11.20 9.44
C GLU A 11 10.29 10.68 10.78
N GLY A 12 10.47 9.40 11.10
CA GLY A 12 10.07 8.78 12.37
C GLY A 12 8.61 8.29 12.43
N ASN A 13 7.87 8.31 11.32
CA ASN A 13 6.49 7.83 11.25
C ASN A 13 6.45 6.33 11.00
N LYS A 14 5.45 5.66 11.58
CA LYS A 14 5.22 4.22 11.33
C LYS A 14 4.97 3.97 9.84
N ILE A 15 5.75 3.06 9.25
CA ILE A 15 5.60 2.63 7.86
C ILE A 15 4.40 1.69 7.72
N TRP A 16 4.27 0.76 8.66
CA TRP A 16 3.17 -0.19 8.73
C TRP A 16 2.02 0.40 9.53
N VAL A 17 0.85 0.48 8.90
CA VAL A 17 -0.36 1.01 9.52
C VAL A 17 -1.52 0.03 9.34
N SER A 18 -2.45 0.03 10.31
CA SER A 18 -3.66 -0.78 10.18
C SER A 18 -4.52 -0.29 9.01
N LYS A 19 -5.37 -1.18 8.48
CA LYS A 19 -6.36 -0.83 7.45
C LYS A 19 -7.14 0.45 7.77
N GLN A 20 -7.62 0.62 9.00
CA GLN A 20 -8.41 1.78 9.39
C GLN A 20 -7.60 3.08 9.33
N ILE A 21 -6.36 3.05 9.82
CA ILE A 21 -5.45 4.21 9.77
C ILE A 21 -5.11 4.52 8.32
N PHE A 22 -4.77 3.51 7.52
CA PHE A 22 -4.46 3.65 6.10
C PHE A 22 -5.61 4.32 5.33
N ILE A 23 -6.84 3.83 5.50
CA ILE A 23 -8.03 4.38 4.84
C ILE A 23 -8.22 5.87 5.20
N LYS A 24 -8.03 6.21 6.47
CA LYS A 24 -8.13 7.59 6.97
C LYS A 24 -7.02 8.49 6.42
N GLU A 25 -5.77 8.06 6.47
CA GLU A 25 -4.61 8.82 5.99
C GLU A 25 -4.71 9.14 4.50
N PHE A 26 -5.12 8.17 3.68
CA PHE A 26 -5.25 8.33 2.24
C PHE A 26 -6.64 8.80 1.78
N LYS A 27 -7.51 9.16 2.73
CA LYS A 27 -8.87 9.69 2.48
C LYS A 27 -9.66 8.84 1.47
N MET A 28 -9.59 7.51 1.60
CA MET A 28 -10.22 6.58 0.66
C MET A 28 -11.51 5.97 1.21
N SER A 29 -12.40 5.52 0.32
CA SER A 29 -13.55 4.70 0.69
C SER A 29 -13.14 3.23 0.88
N GLU A 30 -13.95 2.48 1.62
CA GLU A 30 -13.78 1.03 1.79
C GLU A 30 -13.75 0.27 0.45
N SER A 31 -14.61 0.69 -0.50
CA SER A 31 -14.65 0.14 -1.86
C SER A 31 -13.37 0.43 -2.64
N THR A 32 -12.82 1.64 -2.51
CA THR A 32 -11.56 2.03 -3.15
C THR A 32 -10.39 1.26 -2.56
N TYR A 33 -10.36 1.10 -1.23
CA TYR A 33 -9.40 0.25 -0.54
C TYR A 33 -9.44 -1.17 -1.07
N HIS A 34 -10.63 -1.79 -1.12
CA HIS A 34 -10.77 -3.17 -1.58
C HIS A 34 -10.24 -3.34 -3.01
N ARG A 35 -10.59 -2.43 -3.91
CA ARG A 35 -10.08 -2.47 -5.28
C ARG A 35 -8.56 -2.33 -5.31
N ARG A 36 -8.01 -1.24 -4.78
CA ARG A 36 -6.58 -0.93 -4.90
C ARG A 36 -5.69 -1.91 -4.16
N ILE A 37 -6.07 -2.31 -2.95
CA ILE A 37 -5.22 -3.15 -2.11
C ILE A 37 -5.47 -4.62 -2.39
N ASN A 38 -6.72 -5.10 -2.29
CA ASN A 38 -7.00 -6.54 -2.39
C ASN A 38 -6.98 -7.04 -3.84
N ASN A 39 -7.51 -6.26 -4.79
CA ASN A 39 -7.61 -6.70 -6.18
C ASN A 39 -6.36 -6.37 -6.99
N ASP A 40 -5.72 -5.23 -6.73
CA ASP A 40 -4.61 -4.75 -7.56
C ASP A 40 -3.25 -4.99 -6.89
N MET A 41 -2.91 -4.21 -5.86
CA MET A 41 -1.58 -4.20 -5.23
C MET A 41 -1.16 -5.57 -4.67
N ARG A 42 -2.04 -6.24 -3.93
CA ARG A 42 -1.76 -7.57 -3.34
C ARG A 42 -1.52 -8.65 -4.39
N LYS A 43 -2.13 -8.50 -5.58
CA LYS A 43 -1.96 -9.46 -6.67
C LYS A 43 -0.74 -9.16 -7.54
N ASP A 44 -0.16 -7.97 -7.42
CA ASP A 44 1.07 -7.62 -8.10
C ASP A 44 2.27 -8.16 -7.31
N SER A 45 2.99 -9.12 -7.89
CA SER A 45 4.17 -9.75 -7.28
C SER A 45 5.25 -8.76 -6.84
N ARG A 46 5.32 -7.57 -7.47
CA ARG A 46 6.28 -6.51 -7.14
C ARG A 46 5.94 -5.80 -5.82
N PHE A 47 4.67 -5.78 -5.43
CA PHE A 47 4.15 -4.98 -4.33
C PHE A 47 3.38 -5.78 -3.28
N MET A 48 3.24 -7.09 -3.46
CA MET A 48 2.49 -7.95 -2.54
C MET A 48 3.08 -7.99 -1.12
N ASN A 49 4.39 -7.71 -1.00
CA ASN A 49 5.09 -7.56 0.28
C ASN A 49 4.64 -6.32 1.09
N GLY A 50 3.88 -5.40 0.49
CA GLY A 50 3.29 -4.24 1.18
C GLY A 50 1.99 -4.56 1.91
N TYR A 51 1.51 -5.80 1.86
CA TYR A 51 0.29 -6.26 2.50
C TYR A 51 0.59 -7.38 3.49
N ALA A 52 0.19 -7.21 4.75
CA ALA A 52 0.31 -8.24 5.78
C ALA A 52 -1.06 -8.48 6.44
N ALA A 53 -1.55 -9.72 6.37
CA ALA A 53 -2.72 -10.17 7.10
C ALA A 53 -2.27 -11.12 8.20
N VAL A 54 -2.26 -10.64 9.45
CA VAL A 54 -2.00 -11.48 10.63
C VAL A 54 -3.24 -12.34 10.91
N THR A 55 -4.41 -11.71 10.79
CA THR A 55 -5.71 -12.38 10.80
C THR A 55 -6.65 -11.73 9.78
N SER A 56 -7.87 -12.26 9.61
CA SER A 56 -8.89 -11.63 8.76
C SER A 56 -9.31 -10.23 9.25
N LYS A 57 -9.13 -9.94 10.54
CA LYS A 57 -9.47 -8.65 11.17
C LYS A 57 -8.27 -7.74 11.36
N GLU A 58 -7.07 -8.31 11.36
CA GLU A 58 -5.82 -7.62 11.63
C GLU A 58 -4.96 -7.57 10.36
N ILE A 59 -5.13 -6.47 9.64
CA ILE A 59 -4.48 -6.21 8.36
C ILE A 59 -3.63 -4.95 8.48
N TYR A 60 -2.38 -5.06 8.06
CA TYR A 60 -1.42 -3.98 7.99
C TYR A 60 -0.99 -3.73 6.54
N ILE A 61 -0.80 -2.45 6.23
CA ILE A 61 -0.38 -1.96 4.91
C ILE A 61 0.88 -1.15 5.09
N ASN A 62 1.91 -1.45 4.29
CA ASN A 62 3.14 -0.68 4.20
C ASN A 62 2.91 0.55 3.31
N LYS A 63 3.01 1.74 3.89
CA LYS A 63 2.74 3.00 3.17
C LYS A 63 3.76 3.29 2.08
N THR A 64 5.01 2.92 2.28
CA THR A 64 6.09 3.14 1.30
C THR A 64 5.82 2.32 0.04
N ILE A 65 5.57 1.02 0.20
CA ILE A 65 5.27 0.13 -0.92
C ILE A 65 3.97 0.53 -1.63
N TYR A 66 2.95 0.99 -0.89
CA TYR A 66 1.74 1.51 -1.52
C TYR A 66 2.00 2.76 -2.39
N LYS A 67 2.85 3.68 -1.94
CA LYS A 67 3.24 4.86 -2.73
C LYS A 67 4.02 4.46 -3.99
N GLU A 68 4.93 3.49 -3.87
CA GLU A 68 5.66 2.93 -5.01
C GLU A 68 4.72 2.29 -6.04
N TRP A 69 3.75 1.50 -5.57
CA TRP A 69 2.70 0.93 -6.42
C TRP A 69 1.87 2.02 -7.12
N LEU A 70 1.51 3.08 -6.39
CA LEU A 70 0.75 4.20 -6.95
C LEU A 70 1.55 4.91 -8.06
N ASN A 71 2.85 5.15 -7.83
CA ASN A 71 3.74 5.75 -8.82
C ASN A 71 3.88 4.85 -10.06
N ALA A 72 4.05 3.54 -9.88
CA ALA A 72 4.09 2.59 -10.99
C ALA A 72 2.79 2.61 -11.80
N LYS A 73 1.63 2.69 -11.15
CA LYS A 73 0.33 2.82 -11.82
C LYS A 73 0.16 4.12 -12.60
N VAL A 74 0.74 5.22 -12.11
CA VAL A 74 0.77 6.50 -12.84
C VAL A 74 1.67 6.41 -14.06
N MET A 75 2.85 5.80 -13.92
CA MET A 75 3.79 5.60 -15.03
C MET A 75 3.23 4.66 -16.11
N GLU A 76 2.56 3.57 -15.73
CA GLU A 76 1.87 2.66 -16.66
C GLU A 76 0.78 3.38 -17.49
N ASN A 77 0.15 4.41 -16.91
CA ASN A 77 -0.90 5.19 -17.56
C ASN A 77 -0.39 6.50 -18.17
N MET A 78 0.92 6.78 -18.13
CA MET A 78 1.47 7.98 -18.74
C MET A 78 1.49 7.74 -20.26
N PRO A 79 0.74 8.50 -21.07
CA PRO A 79 0.89 8.42 -22.51
C PRO A 79 2.33 8.83 -22.82
N PHE A 80 3.09 7.95 -23.48
CA PHE A 80 4.38 8.31 -24.03
C PHE A 80 4.15 9.49 -24.98
N ILE A 81 4.54 10.69 -24.55
CA ILE A 81 4.67 11.83 -25.47
C ILE A 81 6.00 11.60 -26.17
N ASP A 82 5.97 10.91 -27.31
CA ASP A 82 7.08 10.91 -28.25
C ASP A 82 7.29 12.36 -28.72
N PHE A 83 8.47 12.90 -28.44
CA PHE A 83 8.96 14.17 -28.98
C PHE A 83 9.79 13.93 -30.24
#